data_AF-A0ABD3WMM8-F1
#
_entry.id   AF-A0ABD3WMM8-F1
#
_cell.length_a   1.000
_cell.length_b   1.000
_cell.length_c   1.000
_cell.angle_alpha   90.00
_cell.angle_beta   90.00
_cell.angle_gamma   90.00
#
_symmetry.space_group_name_H-M   'P 1'
#
loop_
_entity.id
_entity.type
_entity.pdbx_description
1 polymer ?
#
loop_
_entity_poly.entity_id
_entity_poly.type
_entity_poly.pdbx_seq_one_letter_code
_entity_poly.pdbx_strand_id
1 'polypeptide(L)' 'NVSFDVKQIPATGDWGIYVQNNPNLEYNLTNVYLLNISCSDGIDADFGIFTVNITENIPPIITNL' A
#
# COMPACT_ATOMS: atom_id res chain seq x y z
N ASN A 1 1.71 -7.78 -11.03
CA ASN A 1 0.65 -7.30 -10.12
C ASN A 1 1.27 -6.92 -8.81
N VAL A 2 1.14 -5.65 -8.43
CA VAL A 2 1.50 -5.17 -7.09
C VAL A 2 0.52 -5.77 -6.09
N SER A 3 1.01 -6.21 -4.94
CA SER A 3 0.14 -6.66 -3.85
C SER A 3 0.58 -6.07 -2.52
N PHE A 4 -0.39 -6.03 -1.61
CA PHE A 4 -0.27 -5.47 -0.27
C PHE A 4 -0.68 -6.53 0.74
N ASP A 5 0.13 -6.71 1.76
CA ASP A 5 -0.12 -7.64 2.85
C ASP A 5 -0.56 -6.89 4.11
N VAL A 6 -1.57 -7.42 4.79
CA VAL A 6 -1.95 -6.97 6.13
C VAL A 6 -1.28 -7.89 7.14
N LYS A 7 -0.43 -7.34 8.01
CA LYS A 7 0.35 -8.11 8.99
C LYS A 7 0.43 -7.37 10.32
N GLN A 8 0.49 -8.10 11.42
CA GLN A 8 0.72 -7.51 12.73
C GLN A 8 2.12 -6.87 12.78
N ILE A 9 2.21 -5.64 13.30
CA ILE A 9 3.47 -4.95 13.51
C ILE A 9 4.14 -5.62 14.73
N PRO A 10 5.37 -6.14 14.58
CA PRO A 10 6.04 -6.88 15.64
C PRO A 10 6.09 -6.09 16.96
N ALA A 11 5.72 -6.75 18.06
CA ALA A 11 5.80 -6.23 19.44
C ALA A 11 4.88 -5.04 19.80
N THR A 12 3.89 -4.68 18.98
CA THR A 12 3.02 -3.53 19.26
C THR A 12 1.53 -3.86 19.44
N GLY A 13 1.08 -5.06 19.03
CA GLY A 13 -0.35 -5.39 19.01
C GLY A 13 -1.08 -4.84 17.78
N ASP A 14 -0.53 -3.81 17.14
CA ASP A 14 -1.10 -3.11 15.98
C ASP A 14 -0.95 -3.89 14.67
N TRP A 15 -1.72 -3.51 13.66
CA TRP A 15 -1.66 -4.06 12.31
C TRP A 15 -1.20 -3.01 11.29
N GLY A 16 -0.37 -3.44 10.34
CA GLY A 16 0.15 -2.62 9.26
C GLY A 16 -0.21 -3.18 7.88
N ILE A 17 -0.25 -2.29 6.89
CA ILE A 17 -0.39 -2.62 5.47
C ILE A 17 0.98 -2.46 4.83
N TYR A 18 1.49 -3.52 4.21
CA TYR A 18 2.85 -3.60 3.67
C TYR A 18 2.82 -3.88 2.18
N VAL A 19 3.52 -3.08 1.40
CA VAL A 19 3.76 -3.39 -0.02
C VAL A 19 4.84 -4.48 -0.15
N GLN A 20 4.74 -5.34 -1.16
CA GLN A 20 5.79 -6.32 -1.47
C GLN A 20 7.15 -5.66 -1.70
N ASN A 21 8.22 -6.40 -1.42
CA ASN A 21 9.57 -5.95 -1.73
C ASN A 21 9.75 -5.82 -3.26
N ASN A 22 10.31 -4.70 -3.72
CA ASN A 22 10.44 -4.35 -5.14
C ASN A 22 9.12 -4.47 -5.95
N PRO A 23 8.10 -3.66 -5.62
CA PRO A 23 6.76 -3.81 -6.18
C PRO A 23 6.62 -3.48 -7.67
N ASN A 24 7.62 -2.85 -8.31
CA ASN A 24 7.50 -2.28 -9.66
C ASN A 24 6.29 -1.33 -9.76
N LEU A 25 6.20 -0.36 -8.84
CA LEU A 25 5.17 0.69 -8.88
C LEU A 25 5.38 1.59 -10.09
N GLU A 26 4.35 1.75 -10.91
CA GLU A 26 4.40 2.54 -12.13
C GLU A 26 3.27 3.56 -12.14
N TYR A 27 3.59 4.80 -11.78
CA TYR A 27 2.61 5.90 -11.62
C TYR A 27 1.72 6.09 -12.85
N ASN A 28 2.33 6.07 -14.05
CA ASN A 28 1.62 6.30 -15.31
C ASN A 28 0.69 5.16 -15.73
N LEU A 29 0.86 3.97 -15.14
CA LEU A 29 0.03 2.80 -15.40
C LEU A 29 -1.03 2.61 -14.31
N THR A 30 -0.66 2.77 -13.04
CA THR A 30 -1.55 2.60 -11.89
C THR A 30 -1.08 3.50 -10.76
N ASN A 31 -1.83 4.57 -10.53
CA ASN A 31 -1.55 5.55 -9.48
C ASN A 31 -2.44 5.39 -8.23
N VAL A 32 -3.46 4.51 -8.26
CA VAL A 32 -4.37 4.28 -7.13
C VAL A 32 -4.62 2.78 -6.97
N TYR A 33 -4.51 2.28 -5.74
CA TYR A 33 -4.97 0.95 -5.34
C TYR A 33 -6.06 1.08 -4.28
N LEU A 34 -7.21 0.47 -4.54
CA LEU A 34 -8.31 0.34 -3.58
C LEU A 34 -8.23 -1.03 -2.92
N LEU A 35 -7.80 -1.09 -1.67
CA LEU A 35 -7.65 -2.32 -0.91
C LEU A 35 -8.91 -2.56 -0.09
N ASN A 36 -9.60 -3.67 -0.32
CA ASN A 36 -10.72 -4.08 0.52
C ASN A 36 -10.16 -4.86 1.73
N ILE A 37 -10.05 -4.18 2.87
CA ILE A 37 -9.53 -4.75 4.11
C ILE A 37 -10.69 -5.41 4.86
N SER A 38 -10.48 -6.65 5.32
CA SER A 38 -11.45 -7.37 6.14
C SER A 38 -10.92 -7.61 7.55
N CYS A 39 -11.77 -7.44 8.55
CA CYS A 39 -11.48 -7.78 9.95
C CYS A 39 -12.58 -8.70 10.46
N SER A 40 -12.23 -9.72 11.25
CA SER A 40 -13.19 -10.68 11.81
C SER A 40 -12.73 -11.15 13.19
N ASP A 41 -13.70 -11.38 14.07
CA ASP A 41 -13.52 -12.06 15.36
C ASP A 41 -13.72 -13.58 15.28
N GLY A 42 -13.92 -14.11 14.06
CA GLY A 42 -14.18 -15.52 13.78
C GLY A 42 -15.66 -15.87 13.66
N ILE A 43 -16.59 -14.93 13.90
CA ILE A 43 -18.02 -15.11 13.70
C ILE A 43 -18.47 -14.32 12.48
N ASP A 44 -18.33 -12.99 12.56
CA ASP A 44 -18.70 -12.05 11.50
C ASP A 44 -17.46 -11.33 10.97
N ALA A 45 -17.56 -10.78 9.76
CA ALA A 45 -16.49 -10.01 9.14
C ALA A 45 -17.00 -8.65 8.67
N ASP A 46 -16.26 -7.61 9.05
CA ASP A 46 -16.44 -6.25 8.57
C ASP A 46 -15.40 -5.91 7.51
N PHE A 47 -15.77 -5.00 6.61
CA PHE A 47 -14.97 -4.61 5.46
C PHE A 47 -14.82 -3.09 5.36
N GLY A 48 -13.66 -2.64 4.90
CA GLY A 48 -13.38 -1.22 4.65
C GLY A 48 -12.42 -1.02 3.49
N ILE A 49 -12.61 0.06 2.73
CA ILE A 49 -11.72 0.41 1.61
C ILE A 49 -10.58 1.29 2.13
N PHE A 50 -9.35 0.80 2.00
CA PHE A 50 -8.14 1.58 2.19
C PHE A 50 -7.58 2.02 0.83
N THR A 51 -7.39 3.33 0.65
CA THR A 51 -6.88 3.89 -0.60
C THR A 51 -5.37 4.12 -0.51
N VAL A 52 -4.60 3.49 -1.40
CA VAL A 52 -3.17 3.75 -1.57
C VAL A 52 -2.97 4.60 -2.81
N ASN A 53 -2.38 5.78 -2.64
CA ASN A 53 -2.00 6.66 -3.74
C ASN A 53 -0.50 6.49 -4.04
N ILE A 54 -0.15 6.30 -5.30
CA ILE A 54 1.23 6.33 -5.78
C ILE A 54 1.50 7.75 -6.28
N THR A 55 2.57 8.35 -5.80
CA THR A 55 3.06 9.64 -6.29
C THR A 55 4.14 9.42 -7.33
N GLU A 56 4.18 10.28 -8.35
CA GLU A 56 5.20 10.22 -9.39
C GLU A 56 6.61 10.42 -8.80
N ASN A 57 7.55 9.58 -9.20
CA ASN A 57 8.96 9.75 -8.87
C ASN A 57 9.62 10.65 -9.93
N ILE A 58 9.68 11.95 -9.64
CA ILE A 58 10.24 12.95 -10.57
C ILE A 58 11.75 13.08 -10.33
N PRO A 59 12.60 12.88 -11.35
CA PRO A 59 14.05 13.05 -11.19
C PRO A 59 14.39 14.52 -10.88
N PRO A 60 15.48 14.78 -10.14
CA PRO A 60 15.90 16.15 -9.85
C PRO A 60 16.31 16.88 -11.14
N ILE A 61 16.03 18.17 -11.20
CA ILE A 61 16.47 19.04 -12.30
C ILE A 61 17.80 19.67 -11.90
N ILE A 62 18.88 19.32 -12.59
CA ILE A 62 20.17 20.01 -12.42
C ILE A 62 20.10 21.30 -13.24
N THR A 63 20.32 22.43 -12.58
CA THR A 63 20.44 23.74 -13.22
C THR A 63 21.84 24.30 -12.95
N ASN A 64 22.47 24.92 -13.96
CA ASN A 64 23.84 25.46 -13.98
C ASN A 64 24.97 24.42 -14.10
N LEU A 65 25.09 23.81 -15.28
CA LEU A 65 26.31 23.16 -15.75
C LEU A 65 27.18 24.14 -16.55
#